data_AF-A0A7K4F1R9-F1
#
_entry.id   AF-A0A7K4F1R9-F1
#
_cell.length_a   1.000
_cell.length_b   1.000
_cell.length_c   1.000
_cell.angle_alpha   90.00
_cell.angle_beta   90.00
_cell.angle_gamma   90.00
#
_symmetry.space_group_name_H-M   'P 1'
#
loop_
_entity.id
_entity.type
_entity.pdbx_description
1 polymer ?
#
loop_
_entity_poly.entity_id
_entity_poly.type
_entity_poly.pdbx_seq_one_letter_code
_entity_poly.pdbx_strand_id
1 'polypeptide(L)'
;YKNHPDDYFEDVEKTYIDPKNPFVEEFQVLAMACDRPISKHELKEHQEIIEHHIIKENLKIFNNRIVPNFDKINSMLNEYSIRGIGKSIDIFLSDRKVGDRVLPIALEELHKDAIYFLAGIRYRVKEFDYPKKNLAKLEKISRDYPYYTKSLTEEWPTIETVFEKRVANGVEVAFCKLHIQKKVYGYVNIELGQEITQGEKVMLDTPLEYDFITKGIVFHAPRPIKVIEKAEDEDYAEASGYHATEHVVIEGSNMITGGVSQDLGGISLGTSGLIFIYDGAIGGSGASKALYDRFEKALERSMHIVKECPCKNESGCPRCTFSYRCGNNNEFLHKYSALEILERINKGEKTELIDPTEGDRPLV
;
A
#
# COMPACT_ATOMS: atom_id res chain seq x y z
N TYR A 1 5.72 19.01 -12.02
CA TYR A 1 7.11 19.46 -12.25
C TYR A 1 7.44 19.83 -13.68
N LYS A 2 7.48 18.91 -14.68
CA LYS A 2 7.85 19.33 -16.05
C LYS A 2 7.05 20.54 -16.57
N ASN A 3 5.74 20.55 -16.33
CA ASN A 3 4.85 21.63 -16.73
C ASN A 3 4.67 22.72 -15.66
N HIS A 4 5.10 22.44 -14.43
CA HIS A 4 5.00 23.31 -13.25
C HIS A 4 6.34 23.26 -12.52
N PRO A 5 7.39 23.89 -13.07
CA PRO A 5 8.74 23.79 -12.52
C PRO A 5 8.86 24.50 -11.18
N ASP A 6 8.08 25.55 -10.93
CA ASP A 6 8.09 26.30 -9.67
C ASP A 6 7.71 25.40 -8.49
N ASP A 7 6.74 24.49 -8.67
CA ASP A 7 6.39 23.49 -7.65
C ASP A 7 7.61 22.66 -7.20
N TYR A 8 8.56 22.37 -8.10
CA TYR A 8 9.76 21.58 -7.75
C TYR A 8 10.71 22.37 -6.84
N PHE A 9 10.77 23.68 -7.02
CA PHE A 9 11.64 24.55 -6.24
C PHE A 9 10.98 25.00 -4.92
N GLU A 10 9.66 25.04 -4.87
CA GLU A 10 8.90 25.41 -3.67
C GLU A 10 8.59 24.21 -2.76
N ASP A 11 8.49 23.01 -3.32
CA ASP A 11 8.18 21.82 -2.53
C ASP A 11 9.31 21.45 -1.58
N VAL A 12 8.97 21.44 -0.30
CA VAL A 12 9.82 20.90 0.75
C VAL A 12 9.34 19.50 1.09
N GLU A 13 10.20 18.53 0.87
CA GLU A 13 9.99 17.15 1.34
C GLU A 13 9.79 17.17 2.85
N LYS A 14 8.60 16.77 3.29
CA LYS A 14 8.32 16.60 4.72
C LYS A 14 8.54 15.16 5.10
N THR A 15 9.44 14.93 6.06
CA THR A 15 9.53 13.64 6.72
C THR A 15 8.28 13.42 7.54
N TYR A 16 7.68 12.25 7.37
CA TYR A 16 6.54 11.80 8.15
C TYR A 16 6.95 10.50 8.82
N ILE A 17 6.49 10.32 10.06
CA ILE A 17 6.65 9.10 10.83
C ILE A 17 5.38 8.90 11.62
N ASP A 18 4.99 7.65 11.83
CA ASP A 18 3.92 7.31 12.76
C ASP A 18 4.50 6.87 14.10
N PRO A 19 4.64 7.78 15.09
CA PRO A 19 5.16 7.42 16.41
C PRO A 19 4.22 6.50 17.19
N LYS A 20 2.98 6.32 16.71
CA LYS A 20 1.96 5.43 17.29
C LYS A 20 1.66 4.26 16.37
N ASN A 21 2.65 3.80 15.61
CA ASN A 21 2.55 2.53 14.90
C ASN A 21 2.50 1.42 15.98
N PRO A 22 1.40 0.67 16.11
CA PRO A 22 1.22 -0.28 17.20
C PRO A 22 2.22 -1.44 17.16
N PHE A 23 2.70 -1.82 15.97
CA PHE A 23 3.71 -2.86 15.83
C PHE A 23 5.07 -2.37 16.35
N VAL A 24 5.48 -1.16 15.96
CA VAL A 24 6.76 -0.59 16.44
C VAL A 24 6.71 -0.36 17.95
N GLU A 25 5.60 0.19 18.43
CA GLU A 25 5.36 0.47 19.85
C GLU A 25 5.48 -0.80 20.73
N GLU A 26 4.94 -1.93 20.26
CA GLU A 26 5.03 -3.24 20.94
C GLU A 26 6.49 -3.60 21.28
N PHE A 27 7.40 -3.54 20.29
CA PHE A 27 8.80 -3.92 20.51
C PHE A 27 9.60 -2.85 21.26
N GLN A 28 9.34 -1.57 21.01
CA GLN A 28 10.08 -0.47 21.65
C GLN A 28 9.80 -0.38 23.16
N VAL A 29 8.56 -0.65 23.59
CA VAL A 29 8.23 -0.70 25.03
C VAL A 29 8.96 -1.84 25.73
N LEU A 30 9.05 -3.01 25.09
CA LEU A 30 9.83 -4.12 25.62
C LEU A 30 11.33 -3.81 25.69
N ALA A 31 11.89 -3.23 24.62
CA ALA A 31 13.30 -2.85 24.56
C ALA A 31 13.65 -1.80 25.64
N MET A 32 12.78 -0.82 25.86
CA MET A 32 12.94 0.19 26.90
C MET A 32 12.96 -0.42 28.30
N ALA A 33 12.08 -1.39 28.58
CA ALA A 33 12.08 -2.10 29.85
C ALA A 33 13.38 -2.90 30.08
N CYS A 34 13.98 -3.44 29.01
CA CYS A 34 15.28 -4.12 29.04
C CYS A 34 16.44 -3.17 29.35
N ASP A 35 16.43 -1.95 28.82
CA ASP A 35 17.45 -0.95 29.09
C ASP A 35 17.35 -0.44 30.54
N ARG A 36 16.13 -0.11 30.99
CA ARG A 36 15.90 0.34 32.36
C ARG A 36 14.48 0.01 32.84
N PRO A 37 14.30 -0.43 34.10
CA PRO A 37 12.98 -0.56 34.71
C PRO A 37 12.16 0.73 34.61
N ILE A 38 11.01 0.63 33.97
CA ILE A 38 10.10 1.74 33.66
C ILE A 38 9.32 2.13 34.92
N SER A 39 9.21 3.42 35.20
CA SER A 39 8.32 3.93 36.24
C SER A 39 6.87 3.97 35.75
N LYS A 40 5.90 3.62 36.60
CA LYS A 40 4.46 3.63 36.25
C LYS A 40 3.91 4.97 35.72
N HIS A 41 4.59 6.08 36.01
CA HIS A 41 4.14 7.41 35.63
C HIS A 41 4.91 8.00 34.44
N GLU A 42 5.92 7.30 33.94
CA GLU A 42 6.88 7.82 32.95
C GLU A 42 6.34 7.78 31.51
N LEU A 43 5.44 6.84 31.20
CA LEU A 43 4.99 6.56 29.83
C LEU A 43 3.46 6.47 29.76
N LYS A 44 2.79 7.57 30.07
CA LYS A 44 1.32 7.60 30.04
C LYS A 44 0.78 7.41 28.63
N GLU A 45 1.47 7.94 27.62
CA GLU A 45 1.08 7.79 26.21
C GLU A 45 1.10 6.34 25.71
N HIS A 46 1.86 5.46 26.36
CA HIS A 46 2.03 4.04 25.99
C HIS A 46 1.43 3.10 27.05
N GLN A 47 0.52 3.61 27.88
CA GLN A 47 -0.03 2.82 28.99
C GLN A 47 -0.82 1.59 28.50
N GLU A 48 -1.58 1.72 27.41
CA GLU A 48 -2.38 0.63 26.85
C GLU A 48 -1.50 -0.56 26.42
N ILE A 49 -0.40 -0.29 25.71
CA ILE A 49 0.52 -1.34 25.25
C ILE A 49 1.32 -1.95 26.42
N ILE A 50 1.66 -1.15 27.43
CA ILE A 50 2.29 -1.64 28.66
C ILE A 50 1.35 -2.60 29.40
N GLU A 51 0.09 -2.23 29.56
CA GLU A 51 -0.94 -3.07 30.19
C GLU A 51 -1.14 -4.36 29.39
N HIS A 52 -1.23 -4.28 28.07
CA HIS A 52 -1.28 -5.44 27.18
C HIS A 52 -0.08 -6.39 27.39
N HIS A 53 1.14 -5.86 27.51
CA HIS A 53 2.31 -6.67 27.79
C HIS A 53 2.35 -7.26 29.20
N ILE A 54 1.80 -6.58 30.19
CA ILE A 54 1.65 -7.13 31.55
C ILE A 54 0.65 -8.28 31.53
N ILE A 55 -0.49 -8.13 30.85
CA ILE A 55 -1.51 -9.18 30.67
C ILE A 55 -0.91 -10.38 29.94
N LYS A 56 -0.12 -10.14 28.88
CA LYS A 56 0.63 -11.17 28.15
C LYS A 56 1.86 -11.66 28.92
N GLU A 57 2.14 -11.19 30.13
CA GLU A 57 3.31 -11.53 30.96
C GLU A 57 4.68 -11.30 30.28
N ASN A 58 4.74 -10.48 29.23
CA ASN A 58 5.98 -10.03 28.61
C ASN A 58 6.69 -9.01 29.49
N LEU A 59 5.90 -8.25 30.26
CA LEU A 59 6.36 -7.35 31.31
C LEU A 59 5.79 -7.81 32.66
N LYS A 60 6.49 -7.48 33.75
CA LYS A 60 6.12 -7.78 35.13
C LYS A 60 6.21 -6.52 35.98
N ILE A 61 5.40 -6.44 37.02
CA ILE A 61 5.53 -5.38 38.03
C ILE A 61 6.40 -5.89 39.18
N PHE A 62 7.52 -5.22 39.44
CA PHE A 62 8.42 -5.53 40.55
C PHE A 62 8.83 -4.24 41.26
N ASN A 63 8.65 -4.16 42.58
CA ASN A 63 8.96 -2.97 43.39
C ASN A 63 8.42 -1.65 42.80
N ASN A 64 7.15 -1.67 42.37
CA ASN A 64 6.46 -0.55 41.72
C ASN A 64 7.10 -0.03 40.42
N ARG A 65 7.92 -0.86 39.77
CA ARG A 65 8.46 -0.63 38.43
C ARG A 65 8.02 -1.72 37.49
N ILE A 66 7.98 -1.40 36.21
CA ILE A 66 7.71 -2.35 35.15
C ILE A 66 9.06 -2.87 34.65
N VAL A 67 9.24 -4.18 34.69
CA VAL A 67 10.46 -4.88 34.32
C VAL A 67 10.17 -5.94 33.26
N PRO A 68 11.13 -6.26 32.39
CA PRO A 68 10.95 -7.27 31.36
C PRO A 68 10.89 -8.67 31.94
N ASN A 69 10.08 -9.53 31.33
CA ASN A 69 10.18 -10.96 31.50
C ASN A 69 11.15 -11.53 30.46
N PHE A 70 12.46 -11.41 30.71
CA PHE A 70 13.52 -11.74 29.74
C PHE A 70 13.37 -13.13 29.11
N ASP A 71 13.05 -14.16 29.90
CA ASP A 71 12.88 -15.52 29.40
C ASP A 71 11.80 -15.63 28.31
N LYS A 72 10.77 -14.78 28.36
CA LYS A 72 9.65 -14.76 27.42
C LYS A 72 9.91 -13.89 26.20
N ILE A 73 10.59 -12.75 26.37
CA ILE A 73 10.74 -11.74 25.32
C ILE A 73 12.06 -11.81 24.56
N ASN A 74 13.04 -12.57 25.05
CA ASN A 74 14.37 -12.63 24.45
C ASN A 74 14.34 -13.08 22.97
N SER A 75 13.58 -14.14 22.64
CA SER A 75 13.44 -14.55 21.23
C SER A 75 12.75 -13.48 20.38
N MET A 76 11.66 -12.89 20.90
CA MET A 76 10.90 -11.85 20.20
C MET A 76 11.78 -10.64 19.83
N LEU A 77 12.60 -10.17 20.77
CA LEU A 77 13.49 -9.03 20.55
C LEU A 77 14.67 -9.37 19.63
N ASN A 78 15.20 -10.61 19.67
CA ASN A 78 16.28 -11.03 18.77
C ASN A 78 15.81 -11.23 17.33
N GLU A 79 14.54 -11.54 17.13
CA GLU A 79 13.92 -11.67 15.80
C GLU A 79 13.44 -10.32 15.24
N TYR A 80 13.29 -9.31 16.10
CA TYR A 80 12.83 -7.98 15.70
C TYR A 80 13.92 -7.22 14.92
N SER A 81 13.51 -6.63 13.79
CA SER A 81 14.36 -5.75 12.99
C SER A 81 13.82 -4.32 13.07
N ILE A 82 14.69 -3.35 13.34
CA ILE A 82 14.34 -1.93 13.22
C ILE A 82 14.20 -1.47 11.75
N ARG A 83 14.67 -2.29 10.79
CA ARG A 83 14.70 -1.98 9.35
C ARG A 83 13.65 -2.75 8.54
N GLY A 84 12.84 -3.58 9.19
CA GLY A 84 11.81 -4.39 8.55
C GLY A 84 10.72 -4.75 9.55
N ILE A 85 9.47 -4.57 9.15
CA ILE A 85 8.31 -4.80 9.99
C ILE A 85 7.60 -6.08 9.54
N GLY A 86 7.25 -6.96 10.48
CA GLY A 86 6.53 -8.19 10.20
C GLY A 86 7.42 -9.38 9.87
N LYS A 87 6.81 -10.45 9.33
CA LYS A 87 7.51 -11.68 8.96
C LYS A 87 8.19 -11.52 7.60
N SER A 88 9.28 -12.26 7.39
CA SER A 88 9.99 -12.33 6.11
C SER A 88 10.00 -13.75 5.54
N ILE A 89 10.29 -13.84 4.25
CA ILE A 89 10.56 -15.06 3.51
C ILE A 89 12.07 -15.13 3.25
N ASP A 90 12.70 -16.22 3.67
CA ASP A 90 14.11 -16.46 3.45
C ASP A 90 14.39 -16.94 2.02
N ILE A 91 15.37 -16.34 1.34
CA ILE A 91 15.70 -16.63 -0.05
C ILE A 91 16.97 -17.48 -0.10
N PHE A 92 16.91 -18.64 -0.76
CA PHE A 92 18.01 -19.59 -0.89
C PHE A 92 18.44 -19.79 -2.35
N LEU A 93 19.74 -19.94 -2.57
CA LEU A 93 20.34 -20.38 -3.83
C LEU A 93 21.28 -21.54 -3.55
N SER A 94 20.99 -22.74 -4.08
CA SER A 94 21.78 -23.96 -3.85
C SER A 94 22.08 -24.18 -2.35
N ASP A 95 21.03 -24.11 -1.52
CA ASP A 95 21.03 -24.29 -0.05
C ASP A 95 21.74 -23.21 0.78
N ARG A 96 22.30 -22.17 0.13
CA ARG A 96 22.83 -20.99 0.83
C ARG A 96 21.76 -19.90 0.89
N LYS A 97 21.50 -19.36 2.09
CA LYS A 97 20.69 -18.14 2.24
C LYS A 97 21.40 -16.96 1.58
N VAL A 98 20.74 -16.30 0.65
CA VAL A 98 21.26 -15.17 -0.13
C VAL A 98 20.57 -13.84 0.19
N GLY A 99 19.44 -13.89 0.90
CA GLY A 99 18.70 -12.72 1.35
C GLY A 99 17.38 -13.10 1.98
N ASP A 100 16.54 -12.10 2.17
CA ASP A 100 15.16 -12.23 2.65
C ASP A 100 14.28 -11.13 2.03
N ARG A 101 12.96 -11.34 2.07
CA ARG A 101 11.99 -10.35 1.64
C ARG A 101 10.81 -10.32 2.60
N VAL A 102 10.37 -9.11 2.97
CA VAL A 102 9.33 -8.90 3.99
C VAL A 102 7.93 -9.08 3.39
N LEU A 103 6.99 -9.63 4.16
CA LEU A 103 5.57 -9.70 3.78
C LEU A 103 4.89 -8.32 3.89
N PRO A 104 3.90 -8.00 3.04
CA PRO A 104 3.31 -8.86 2.01
C PRO A 104 4.05 -8.90 0.68
N ILE A 105 4.98 -7.97 0.40
CA ILE A 105 5.69 -7.83 -0.88
C ILE A 105 6.38 -9.13 -1.32
N ALA A 106 6.85 -9.94 -0.37
CA ALA A 106 7.42 -11.24 -0.69
C ALA A 106 6.47 -12.17 -1.47
N LEU A 107 5.14 -12.07 -1.27
CA LEU A 107 4.17 -12.87 -2.04
C LEU A 107 4.09 -12.44 -3.51
N GLU A 108 4.33 -11.15 -3.79
CA GLU A 108 4.32 -10.58 -5.15
C GLU A 108 5.61 -10.90 -5.92
N GLU A 109 6.76 -10.90 -5.22
CA GLU A 109 8.06 -11.03 -5.87
C GLU A 109 8.66 -12.45 -5.81
N LEU A 110 8.18 -13.29 -4.88
CA LEU A 110 8.74 -14.62 -4.64
C LEU A 110 7.72 -15.76 -4.87
N HIS A 111 6.56 -15.50 -5.47
CA HIS A 111 5.64 -16.58 -5.83
C HIS A 111 6.34 -17.61 -6.76
N LYS A 112 5.78 -18.83 -6.82
CA LYS A 112 6.28 -19.87 -7.72
C LYS A 112 6.39 -19.33 -9.16
N ASP A 113 7.50 -19.61 -9.82
CA ASP A 113 7.88 -19.15 -11.16
C ASP A 113 8.18 -17.66 -11.33
N ALA A 114 8.14 -16.85 -10.26
CA ALA A 114 8.55 -15.44 -10.31
C ALA A 114 9.99 -15.27 -10.80
N ILE A 115 10.24 -14.22 -11.58
CA ILE A 115 11.59 -13.80 -11.98
C ILE A 115 12.11 -12.80 -10.95
N TYR A 116 12.97 -13.30 -10.06
CA TYR A 116 13.58 -12.52 -9.00
C TYR A 116 14.95 -11.96 -9.41
N PHE A 117 15.17 -10.68 -9.12
CA PHE A 117 16.43 -9.99 -9.41
C PHE A 117 17.29 -9.95 -8.16
N LEU A 118 18.42 -10.65 -8.19
CA LEU A 118 19.42 -10.59 -7.13
C LEU A 118 20.69 -9.93 -7.66
N ALA A 119 20.96 -8.71 -7.20
CA ALA A 119 22.08 -7.88 -7.63
C ALA A 119 22.17 -7.72 -9.17
N GLY A 120 21.03 -7.50 -9.82
CA GLY A 120 20.92 -7.35 -11.28
C GLY A 120 20.94 -8.66 -12.07
N ILE A 121 21.15 -9.81 -11.42
CA ILE A 121 21.10 -11.13 -12.05
C ILE A 121 19.70 -11.72 -11.85
N ARG A 122 19.13 -12.27 -12.92
CA ARG A 122 17.80 -12.88 -12.93
C ARG A 122 17.86 -14.34 -12.49
N TYR A 123 16.93 -14.71 -11.63
CA TYR A 123 16.69 -16.06 -11.16
C TYR A 123 15.20 -16.36 -11.29
N ARG A 124 14.85 -17.64 -11.44
CA ARG A 124 13.46 -18.07 -11.31
C ARG A 124 13.25 -18.64 -9.91
N VAL A 125 12.11 -18.33 -9.30
CA VAL A 125 11.70 -18.99 -8.06
C VAL A 125 11.18 -20.39 -8.39
N LYS A 126 11.95 -21.40 -7.98
CA LYS A 126 11.63 -22.81 -8.22
C LYS A 126 10.64 -23.36 -7.18
N GLU A 127 10.87 -23.02 -5.92
CA GLU A 127 10.04 -23.46 -4.80
C GLU A 127 9.70 -22.25 -3.94
N PHE A 128 8.45 -22.14 -3.54
CA PHE A 128 7.96 -21.14 -2.60
C PHE A 128 7.09 -21.85 -1.55
N ASP A 129 7.53 -21.82 -0.29
CA ASP A 129 6.84 -22.47 0.83
C ASP A 129 6.40 -21.40 1.84
N TYR A 130 5.15 -21.02 1.72
CA TYR A 130 4.43 -20.11 2.60
C TYR A 130 3.01 -20.68 2.80
N PRO A 131 2.43 -20.61 4.02
CA PRO A 131 2.97 -20.00 5.25
C PRO A 131 3.76 -20.96 6.16
N LYS A 132 4.04 -22.20 5.71
CA LYS A 132 4.57 -23.25 6.61
C LYS A 132 6.05 -23.06 6.94
N LYS A 133 6.91 -22.83 5.94
CA LYS A 133 8.37 -22.70 6.16
C LYS A 133 8.92 -21.29 5.94
N ASN A 134 8.16 -20.41 5.29
CA ASN A 134 8.57 -19.04 4.95
C ASN A 134 9.91 -18.99 4.19
N LEU A 135 10.02 -19.78 3.12
CA LEU A 135 11.22 -19.79 2.29
C LEU A 135 10.92 -19.81 0.79
N ALA A 136 11.86 -19.27 0.00
CA ALA A 136 11.89 -19.33 -1.44
C ALA A 136 13.23 -19.92 -1.90
N LYS A 137 13.22 -20.85 -2.87
CA LYS A 137 14.43 -21.36 -3.50
C LYS A 137 14.54 -20.88 -4.94
N LEU A 138 15.66 -20.26 -5.24
CA LEU A 138 16.00 -19.74 -6.56
C LEU A 138 16.73 -20.80 -7.38
N GLU A 139 16.49 -20.76 -8.68
CA GLU A 139 17.31 -21.44 -9.67
C GLU A 139 17.81 -20.48 -10.74
N LYS A 140 18.98 -20.80 -11.30
CA LYS A 140 19.59 -20.01 -12.36
C LYS A 140 18.83 -20.19 -13.66
N ILE A 141 18.62 -19.09 -14.36
CA ILE A 141 18.08 -19.06 -15.72
C ILE A 141 19.09 -18.39 -16.67
N SER A 142 18.78 -18.38 -17.96
CA SER A 142 19.61 -17.68 -18.95
C SER A 142 19.76 -16.20 -18.57
N ARG A 143 20.97 -15.65 -18.72
CA ARG A 143 21.22 -14.21 -18.49
C ARG A 143 20.44 -13.34 -19.47
N ASP A 144 20.16 -13.87 -20.65
CA ASP A 144 19.44 -13.19 -21.72
C ASP A 144 17.93 -13.49 -21.67
N TYR A 145 17.43 -14.06 -20.56
CA TYR A 145 15.99 -14.31 -20.40
C TYR A 145 15.22 -12.97 -20.50
N PRO A 146 14.34 -12.78 -21.50
CA PRO A 146 13.90 -11.45 -21.88
C PRO A 146 12.73 -10.92 -21.05
N TYR A 147 12.21 -11.71 -20.09
CA TYR A 147 11.02 -11.38 -19.32
C TYR A 147 11.32 -11.11 -17.85
N TYR A 148 10.45 -10.34 -17.22
CA TYR A 148 10.25 -10.29 -15.77
C TYR A 148 8.78 -10.55 -15.44
N THR A 149 8.50 -10.91 -14.19
CA THR A 149 7.13 -11.17 -13.74
C THR A 149 6.57 -9.98 -12.99
N LYS A 150 5.28 -9.70 -13.21
CA LYS A 150 4.50 -8.80 -12.37
C LYS A 150 3.30 -9.56 -11.81
N SER A 151 3.15 -9.58 -10.49
CA SER A 151 2.06 -10.26 -9.82
C SER A 151 0.70 -9.63 -10.15
N LEU A 152 -0.33 -10.48 -10.17
CA LEU A 152 -1.73 -10.08 -10.21
C LEU A 152 -2.33 -10.24 -8.81
N THR A 153 -2.95 -9.18 -8.29
CA THR A 153 -3.44 -9.14 -6.91
C THR A 153 -4.86 -8.58 -6.79
N GLU A 154 -5.61 -9.15 -5.85
CA GLU A 154 -6.89 -8.64 -5.37
C GLU A 154 -6.73 -8.20 -3.91
N GLU A 155 -7.36 -7.09 -3.52
CA GLU A 155 -7.26 -6.53 -2.19
C GLU A 155 -8.62 -6.05 -1.66
N TRP A 156 -8.94 -6.36 -0.42
CA TRP A 156 -10.19 -5.94 0.22
C TRP A 156 -9.91 -5.13 1.49
N PRO A 157 -10.44 -3.90 1.60
CA PRO A 157 -10.31 -3.08 2.78
C PRO A 157 -11.51 -3.24 3.73
N THR A 158 -11.23 -3.33 5.03
CA THR A 158 -12.23 -3.19 6.09
C THR A 158 -11.85 -2.03 7.00
N ILE A 159 -12.79 -1.11 7.26
CA ILE A 159 -12.59 -0.01 8.20
C ILE A 159 -12.80 -0.53 9.63
N GLU A 160 -11.74 -0.64 10.41
CA GLU A 160 -11.84 -1.05 11.82
C GLU A 160 -12.15 0.14 12.74
N THR A 161 -11.60 1.31 12.45
CA THR A 161 -11.74 2.50 13.29
C THR A 161 -11.54 3.76 12.45
N VAL A 162 -12.41 4.74 12.62
CA VAL A 162 -12.22 6.09 12.08
C VAL A 162 -11.55 6.96 13.15
N PHE A 163 -10.37 7.49 12.87
CA PHE A 163 -9.64 8.37 13.78
C PHE A 163 -10.07 9.83 13.61
N GLU A 164 -10.11 10.30 12.36
CA GLU A 164 -10.41 11.69 12.02
C GLU A 164 -11.26 11.73 10.75
N LYS A 165 -12.14 12.73 10.64
CA LYS A 165 -12.96 12.98 9.44
C LYS A 165 -12.97 14.48 9.16
N ARG A 166 -12.83 14.86 7.88
CA ARG A 166 -12.89 16.26 7.44
C ARG A 166 -13.42 16.34 6.02
N VAL A 167 -13.71 17.56 5.58
CA VAL A 167 -14.05 17.86 4.19
C VAL A 167 -12.83 18.46 3.51
N ALA A 168 -12.51 17.98 2.31
CA ALA A 168 -11.46 18.48 1.43
C ALA A 168 -12.05 18.79 0.06
N ASN A 169 -12.06 20.05 -0.36
CA ASN A 169 -12.69 20.48 -1.63
C ASN A 169 -14.12 19.94 -1.83
N GLY A 170 -14.92 19.85 -0.75
CA GLY A 170 -16.30 19.37 -0.80
C GLY A 170 -16.47 17.87 -0.56
N VAL A 171 -15.45 17.04 -0.78
CA VAL A 171 -15.53 15.60 -0.51
C VAL A 171 -15.16 15.27 0.94
N GLU A 172 -15.93 14.38 1.57
CA GLU A 172 -15.55 13.85 2.88
C GLU A 172 -14.39 12.86 2.75
N VAL A 173 -13.38 13.03 3.60
CA VAL A 173 -12.24 12.12 3.73
C VAL A 173 -12.07 11.74 5.20
N ALA A 174 -11.83 10.46 5.45
CA ALA A 174 -11.57 9.92 6.77
C ALA A 174 -10.18 9.30 6.84
N PHE A 175 -9.49 9.49 7.97
CA PHE A 175 -8.27 8.77 8.32
C PHE A 175 -8.63 7.62 9.25
N CYS A 176 -8.25 6.41 8.87
CA CYS A 176 -8.78 5.17 9.42
C CYS A 176 -7.68 4.17 9.77
N LYS A 177 -8.00 3.30 10.73
CA LYS A 177 -7.38 1.99 10.88
C LYS A 177 -8.04 1.03 9.89
N LEU A 178 -7.24 0.40 9.05
CA LEU A 178 -7.72 -0.51 8.01
C LEU A 178 -7.17 -1.91 8.26
N HIS A 179 -8.03 -2.91 8.05
CA HIS A 179 -7.62 -4.29 7.83
C HIS A 179 -7.64 -4.57 6.34
N ILE A 180 -6.48 -4.90 5.77
CA ILE A 180 -6.30 -5.16 4.35
C ILE A 180 -6.12 -6.67 4.18
N GLN A 181 -7.02 -7.28 3.41
CA GLN A 181 -6.86 -8.66 2.94
C GLN A 181 -6.29 -8.62 1.54
N LYS A 182 -5.16 -9.29 1.30
CA LYS A 182 -4.47 -9.33 0.02
C LYS A 182 -4.35 -10.74 -0.49
N LYS A 183 -4.59 -10.92 -1.79
CA LYS A 183 -4.52 -12.20 -2.48
C LYS A 183 -3.73 -12.06 -3.78
N VAL A 184 -2.64 -12.80 -3.90
CA VAL A 184 -1.89 -12.97 -5.16
C VAL A 184 -2.42 -14.21 -5.86
N TYR A 185 -3.11 -14.04 -6.98
CA TYR A 185 -3.78 -15.13 -7.68
C TYR A 185 -3.07 -15.57 -8.97
N GLY A 186 -2.16 -14.75 -9.47
CA GLY A 186 -1.48 -14.98 -10.74
C GLY A 186 -0.34 -14.01 -10.96
N TYR A 187 0.21 -14.02 -12.17
CA TYR A 187 1.22 -13.06 -12.63
C TYR A 187 1.16 -12.91 -14.15
N VAL A 188 1.81 -11.88 -14.67
CA VAL A 188 2.05 -11.68 -16.10
C VAL A 188 3.54 -11.68 -16.41
N ASN A 189 3.92 -12.22 -17.57
CA ASN A 189 5.28 -12.14 -18.10
C ASN A 189 5.43 -10.91 -18.99
N ILE A 190 6.24 -9.93 -18.58
CA ILE A 190 6.45 -8.69 -19.32
C ILE A 190 7.83 -8.71 -19.95
N GLU A 191 7.89 -8.46 -21.27
CA GLU A 191 9.15 -8.34 -21.98
C GLU A 191 9.87 -7.05 -21.59
N LEU A 192 11.17 -7.15 -21.34
CA LEU A 192 11.98 -6.01 -20.97
C LEU A 192 11.96 -4.93 -22.06
N GLY A 193 11.65 -3.70 -21.67
CA GLY A 193 11.51 -2.58 -22.59
C GLY A 193 10.13 -2.47 -23.27
N GLN A 194 9.22 -3.41 -23.03
CA GLN A 194 7.83 -3.35 -23.49
C GLN A 194 6.83 -3.19 -22.33
N GLU A 195 7.10 -2.24 -21.44
CA GLU A 195 6.28 -1.91 -20.26
C GLU A 195 4.81 -1.56 -20.56
N ILE A 196 4.48 -1.35 -21.85
CA ILE A 196 3.14 -0.98 -22.34
C ILE A 196 2.29 -2.22 -22.68
N THR A 197 2.89 -3.41 -22.75
CA THR A 197 2.19 -4.64 -23.18
C THR A 197 1.61 -5.41 -21.99
N GLN A 198 0.35 -5.87 -22.15
CA GLN A 198 -0.25 -6.84 -21.26
C GLN A 198 0.40 -8.20 -21.54
N GLY A 199 1.27 -8.64 -20.64
CA GLY A 199 1.87 -9.98 -20.71
C GLY A 199 0.82 -11.09 -20.60
N GLU A 200 1.20 -12.30 -20.98
CA GLU A 200 0.33 -13.48 -20.81
C GLU A 200 0.05 -13.72 -19.32
N LYS A 201 -1.24 -13.80 -18.95
CA LYS A 201 -1.68 -14.08 -17.58
C LYS A 201 -1.48 -15.56 -17.26
N VAL A 202 -0.76 -15.82 -16.18
CA VAL A 202 -0.55 -17.16 -15.63
C VAL A 202 -1.16 -17.21 -14.23
N MET A 203 -2.15 -18.09 -14.04
CA MET A 203 -2.78 -18.29 -12.74
C MET A 203 -1.91 -19.20 -11.87
N LEU A 204 -1.82 -18.91 -10.58
CA LEU A 204 -1.15 -19.79 -9.63
C LEU A 204 -2.03 -21.01 -9.33
N ASP A 205 -1.39 -22.17 -9.12
CA ASP A 205 -2.07 -23.41 -8.69
C ASP A 205 -2.86 -23.19 -7.38
N THR A 206 -2.34 -22.34 -6.51
CA THR A 206 -2.95 -21.96 -5.23
C THR A 206 -2.67 -20.48 -4.98
N PRO A 207 -3.71 -19.64 -4.83
CA PRO A 207 -3.54 -18.24 -4.48
C PRO A 207 -2.79 -18.08 -3.15
N LEU A 208 -2.02 -17.00 -3.05
CA LEU A 208 -1.29 -16.65 -1.83
C LEU A 208 -2.04 -15.54 -1.11
N GLU A 209 -2.41 -15.78 0.15
CA GLU A 209 -3.20 -14.84 0.94
C GLU A 209 -2.40 -14.31 2.12
N TYR A 210 -2.59 -13.02 2.41
CA TYR A 210 -2.04 -12.37 3.59
C TYR A 210 -2.97 -11.23 4.01
N ASP A 211 -3.18 -11.08 5.30
CA ASP A 211 -3.91 -9.97 5.86
C ASP A 211 -3.06 -9.21 6.86
N PHE A 212 -3.26 -7.89 6.92
CA PHE A 212 -2.54 -7.04 7.83
C PHE A 212 -3.33 -5.80 8.20
N ILE A 213 -3.01 -5.26 9.36
CA ILE A 213 -3.56 -4.00 9.85
C ILE A 213 -2.60 -2.88 9.46
N THR A 214 -3.16 -1.79 8.95
CA THR A 214 -2.42 -0.56 8.62
C THR A 214 -3.29 0.67 8.86
N LYS A 215 -2.77 1.85 8.50
CA LYS A 215 -3.52 3.11 8.50
C LYS A 215 -3.66 3.61 7.08
N GLY A 216 -4.76 4.31 6.81
CA GLY A 216 -5.07 4.80 5.48
C GLY A 216 -6.13 5.89 5.50
N ILE A 217 -6.40 6.44 4.32
CA ILE A 217 -7.53 7.31 4.08
C ILE A 217 -8.58 6.62 3.22
N VAL A 218 -9.82 7.05 3.37
CA VAL A 218 -10.91 6.72 2.46
C VAL A 218 -11.67 8.00 2.11
N PHE A 219 -12.04 8.15 0.84
CA PHE A 219 -12.90 9.22 0.36
C PHE A 219 -13.88 8.67 -0.68
N HIS A 220 -15.03 9.35 -0.83
CA HIS A 220 -16.04 9.00 -1.84
C HIS A 220 -15.89 9.92 -3.04
N ALA A 221 -15.48 9.38 -4.18
CA ALA A 221 -15.32 10.14 -5.42
C ALA A 221 -16.70 10.47 -6.04
N PRO A 222 -16.89 11.68 -6.60
CA PRO A 222 -18.11 12.00 -7.35
C PRO A 222 -18.21 11.16 -8.63
N ARG A 223 -19.41 10.76 -9.04
CA ARG A 223 -19.63 9.98 -10.27
C ARG A 223 -19.28 10.80 -11.53
N PRO A 224 -18.56 10.29 -12.54
CA PRO A 224 -18.22 11.00 -13.78
C PRO A 224 -19.38 11.04 -14.81
N ILE A 225 -20.48 11.70 -14.46
CA ILE A 225 -21.75 11.71 -15.22
C ILE A 225 -21.57 12.05 -16.71
N LYS A 226 -20.81 13.08 -17.07
CA LYS A 226 -20.75 13.54 -18.48
C LYS A 226 -20.02 12.55 -19.39
N VAL A 227 -19.05 11.84 -18.83
CA VAL A 227 -18.32 10.78 -19.54
C VAL A 227 -19.17 9.52 -19.61
N ILE A 228 -19.84 9.13 -18.52
CA ILE A 228 -20.75 7.98 -18.49
C ILE A 228 -21.85 8.12 -19.54
N GLU A 229 -22.52 9.28 -19.62
CA GLU A 229 -23.61 9.54 -20.59
C GLU A 229 -23.19 9.39 -22.06
N LYS A 230 -21.89 9.37 -22.36
CA LYS A 230 -21.33 9.25 -23.71
C LYS A 230 -20.58 7.94 -23.95
N ALA A 231 -20.40 7.13 -22.91
CA ALA A 231 -19.66 5.89 -22.99
C ALA A 231 -20.53 4.79 -23.62
N GLU A 232 -19.89 3.87 -24.34
CA GLU A 232 -20.58 2.67 -24.84
C GLU A 232 -20.88 1.69 -23.70
N ASP A 233 -20.00 1.66 -22.69
CA ASP A 233 -20.14 0.87 -21.47
C ASP A 233 -20.04 1.81 -20.25
N GLU A 234 -21.20 2.14 -19.69
CA GLU A 234 -21.36 3.07 -18.56
C GLU A 234 -20.63 2.56 -17.32
N ASP A 235 -20.82 1.28 -17.00
CA ASP A 235 -20.23 0.64 -15.83
C ASP A 235 -18.70 0.65 -15.96
N TYR A 236 -18.15 0.28 -17.13
CA TYR A 236 -16.71 0.34 -17.39
C TYR A 236 -16.14 1.76 -17.22
N ALA A 237 -16.80 2.77 -17.77
CA ALA A 237 -16.31 4.16 -17.73
C ALA A 237 -16.32 4.74 -16.31
N GLU A 238 -17.34 4.42 -15.51
CA GLU A 238 -17.44 4.81 -14.11
C GLU A 238 -16.34 4.13 -13.29
N ALA A 239 -16.35 2.81 -13.33
CA ALA A 239 -15.44 1.91 -12.65
C ALA A 239 -13.96 2.28 -12.86
N SER A 240 -13.58 2.32 -14.14
CA SER A 240 -12.22 2.61 -14.58
C SER A 240 -11.81 4.05 -14.29
N GLY A 241 -12.79 4.94 -14.08
CA GLY A 241 -12.57 6.31 -13.62
C GLY A 241 -12.11 6.37 -12.18
N TYR A 242 -12.73 5.59 -11.29
CA TYR A 242 -12.31 5.51 -9.89
C TYR A 242 -10.92 4.90 -9.74
N HIS A 243 -10.63 3.82 -10.46
CA HIS A 243 -9.32 3.18 -10.46
C HIS A 243 -8.23 4.11 -11.00
N ALA A 244 -8.49 4.81 -12.12
CA ALA A 244 -7.56 5.83 -12.61
C ALA A 244 -7.41 7.01 -11.63
N THR A 245 -8.46 7.40 -10.91
CA THR A 245 -8.38 8.45 -9.87
C THR A 245 -7.50 8.01 -8.71
N GLU A 246 -7.64 6.78 -8.22
CA GLU A 246 -6.79 6.19 -7.18
C GLU A 246 -5.31 6.30 -7.54
N HIS A 247 -4.92 5.81 -8.73
CA HIS A 247 -3.55 5.89 -9.21
C HIS A 247 -3.03 7.33 -9.22
N VAL A 248 -3.80 8.24 -9.82
CA VAL A 248 -3.37 9.63 -10.00
C VAL A 248 -3.25 10.33 -8.65
N VAL A 249 -4.13 10.04 -7.68
CA VAL A 249 -4.05 10.62 -6.33
C VAL A 249 -2.83 10.11 -5.57
N ILE A 250 -2.50 8.83 -5.68
CA ILE A 250 -1.27 8.27 -5.10
C ILE A 250 -0.03 8.94 -5.70
N GLU A 251 0.07 8.99 -7.03
CA GLU A 251 1.22 9.62 -7.71
C GLU A 251 1.30 11.13 -7.47
N GLY A 252 0.16 11.82 -7.48
CA GLY A 252 0.03 13.24 -7.17
C GLY A 252 0.40 13.57 -5.72
N SER A 253 0.38 12.59 -4.82
CA SER A 253 0.78 12.74 -3.42
C SER A 253 2.30 12.66 -3.19
N ASN A 254 3.10 12.22 -4.16
CA ASN A 254 4.49 11.81 -3.92
C ASN A 254 5.30 12.83 -3.11
N MET A 255 5.21 14.12 -3.44
CA MET A 255 5.96 15.17 -2.75
C MET A 255 5.32 15.62 -1.44
N ILE A 256 3.99 15.46 -1.32
CA ILE A 256 3.26 15.67 -0.07
C ILE A 256 3.71 14.63 0.96
N THR A 257 3.92 13.40 0.52
CA THR A 257 4.39 12.29 1.33
C THR A 257 5.92 12.21 1.37
N GLY A 258 6.68 13.17 0.86
CA GLY A 258 8.15 13.16 1.00
C GLY A 258 8.86 12.06 0.17
N GLY A 259 8.34 11.76 -1.02
CA GLY A 259 8.97 10.89 -2.00
C GLY A 259 8.59 9.41 -1.92
N VAL A 260 7.55 9.07 -1.17
CA VAL A 260 7.18 7.69 -0.83
C VAL A 260 5.81 7.27 -1.34
N SER A 261 5.29 7.87 -2.42
CA SER A 261 4.02 7.38 -3.01
C SER A 261 4.09 5.88 -3.32
N GLN A 262 5.30 5.36 -3.56
CA GLN A 262 5.58 3.94 -3.77
C GLN A 262 5.33 3.05 -2.55
N ASP A 263 5.32 3.63 -1.34
CA ASP A 263 5.00 2.94 -0.08
C ASP A 263 3.50 3.00 0.25
N LEU A 264 2.67 3.59 -0.63
CA LEU A 264 1.22 3.59 -0.52
C LEU A 264 0.61 2.52 -1.42
N GLY A 265 -0.39 1.81 -0.89
CA GLY A 265 -1.31 0.98 -1.65
C GLY A 265 -2.62 1.73 -1.92
N GLY A 266 -3.39 1.26 -2.89
CA GLY A 266 -4.66 1.85 -3.28
C GLY A 266 -5.69 0.78 -3.62
N ILE A 267 -6.95 1.06 -3.28
CA ILE A 267 -8.11 0.23 -3.63
C ILE A 267 -9.27 1.13 -4.02
N SER A 268 -9.71 1.08 -5.28
CA SER A 268 -10.95 1.68 -5.73
C SER A 268 -12.09 0.65 -5.77
N LEU A 269 -13.17 0.90 -5.04
CA LEU A 269 -14.40 0.11 -5.11
C LEU A 269 -15.27 0.65 -6.24
N GLY A 270 -15.38 -0.11 -7.31
CA GLY A 270 -16.01 0.33 -8.55
C GLY A 270 -17.48 0.68 -8.47
N THR A 271 -18.19 -0.07 -7.64
CA THR A 271 -19.64 0.00 -7.46
C THR A 271 -20.06 1.16 -6.58
N SER A 272 -19.21 1.56 -5.63
CA SER A 272 -19.53 2.58 -4.62
C SER A 272 -18.77 3.89 -4.81
N GLY A 273 -17.71 3.92 -5.62
CA GLY A 273 -16.87 5.12 -5.78
C GLY A 273 -16.01 5.44 -4.55
N LEU A 274 -15.94 4.51 -3.58
CA LEU A 274 -15.03 4.61 -2.44
C LEU A 274 -13.60 4.30 -2.89
N ILE A 275 -12.68 5.21 -2.58
CA ILE A 275 -11.26 5.05 -2.88
C ILE A 275 -10.48 5.05 -1.57
N PHE A 276 -9.74 3.98 -1.34
CA PHE A 276 -8.86 3.79 -0.20
C PHE A 276 -7.41 4.01 -0.64
N ILE A 277 -6.65 4.73 0.17
CA ILE A 277 -5.19 4.88 0.01
C ILE A 277 -4.55 4.63 1.35
N TYR A 278 -3.67 3.64 1.44
CA TYR A 278 -3.19 3.13 2.73
C TYR A 278 -1.68 2.91 2.75
N ASP A 279 -1.08 2.91 3.94
CA ASP A 279 0.35 2.65 4.09
C ASP A 279 0.64 1.15 3.85
N GLY A 280 1.56 0.85 2.93
CA GLY A 280 2.00 -0.52 2.64
C GLY A 280 2.78 -1.19 3.79
N ALA A 281 3.19 -0.42 4.79
CA ALA A 281 3.83 -0.92 6.01
C ALA A 281 2.79 -1.33 7.06
N ILE A 282 2.98 -2.50 7.68
CA ILE A 282 2.12 -2.97 8.78
C ILE A 282 2.12 -1.95 9.92
N GLY A 283 0.93 -1.63 10.43
CA GLY A 283 0.69 -0.65 11.49
C GLY A 283 0.68 0.81 11.04
N GLY A 284 1.12 1.12 9.81
CA GLY A 284 1.20 2.46 9.25
C GLY A 284 2.61 3.06 9.25
N SER A 285 3.01 3.67 8.14
CA SER A 285 4.25 4.47 8.04
C SER A 285 4.00 5.94 8.40
N GLY A 286 2.74 6.39 8.29
CA GLY A 286 2.31 7.77 8.43
C GLY A 286 2.18 8.52 7.10
N ALA A 287 2.43 7.88 5.96
CA ALA A 287 2.36 8.53 4.64
C ALA A 287 0.92 8.92 4.32
N SER A 288 0.00 8.01 4.60
CA SER A 288 -1.45 8.20 4.51
C SER A 288 -1.94 9.35 5.38
N LYS A 289 -1.38 9.55 6.59
CA LYS A 289 -1.68 10.72 7.44
C LYS A 289 -1.15 12.01 6.83
N ALA A 290 0.07 12.00 6.30
CA ALA A 290 0.64 13.16 5.60
C ALA A 290 -0.18 13.56 4.37
N LEU A 291 -0.72 12.57 3.63
CA LEU A 291 -1.68 12.76 2.55
C LEU A 291 -3.01 13.30 3.07
N TYR A 292 -3.57 12.69 4.11
CA TYR A 292 -4.81 13.14 4.75
C TYR A 292 -4.77 14.63 5.12
N ASP A 293 -3.68 15.09 5.75
CA ASP A 293 -3.57 16.48 6.22
C ASP A 293 -3.46 17.50 5.09
N ARG A 294 -3.11 17.06 3.88
CA ARG A 294 -2.85 17.93 2.70
C ARG A 294 -3.56 17.44 1.44
N PHE A 295 -4.69 16.79 1.63
CA PHE A 295 -5.40 16.06 0.57
C PHE A 295 -5.81 16.96 -0.60
N GLU A 296 -6.20 18.21 -0.35
CA GLU A 296 -6.55 19.21 -1.36
C GLU A 296 -5.42 19.44 -2.35
N LYS A 297 -4.17 19.53 -1.87
CA LYS A 297 -3.00 19.70 -2.74
C LYS A 297 -2.75 18.46 -3.61
N ALA A 298 -3.01 17.26 -3.06
CA ALA A 298 -2.89 16.03 -3.83
C ALA A 298 -3.94 16.00 -4.95
N LEU A 299 -5.19 16.36 -4.65
CA LEU A 299 -6.30 16.42 -5.61
C LEU A 299 -6.07 17.45 -6.72
N GLU A 300 -5.54 18.62 -6.39
CA GLU A 300 -5.17 19.65 -7.36
C GLU A 300 -4.08 19.14 -8.31
N ARG A 301 -2.98 18.61 -7.77
CA ARG A 301 -1.88 18.04 -8.57
C ARG A 301 -2.33 16.89 -9.45
N SER A 302 -3.18 16.03 -8.90
CA SER A 302 -3.78 14.91 -9.62
C SER A 302 -4.54 15.38 -10.85
N MET A 303 -5.36 16.42 -10.70
CA MET A 303 -6.09 17.04 -11.81
C MET A 303 -5.12 17.54 -12.88
N HIS A 304 -4.05 18.26 -12.49
CA HIS A 304 -3.05 18.77 -13.43
C HIS A 304 -2.32 17.65 -14.20
N ILE A 305 -1.92 16.56 -13.52
CA ILE A 305 -1.27 15.40 -14.13
C ILE A 305 -2.11 14.85 -15.29
N VAL A 306 -3.41 14.64 -15.07
CA VAL A 306 -4.30 14.06 -16.07
C VAL A 306 -4.63 15.06 -17.17
N LYS A 307 -4.96 16.30 -16.78
CA LYS A 307 -5.40 17.37 -17.68
C LYS A 307 -4.35 17.79 -18.70
N GLU A 308 -3.08 17.85 -18.28
CA GLU A 308 -2.00 18.36 -19.10
C GLU A 308 -1.24 17.26 -19.86
N CYS A 309 -1.55 16.00 -19.57
CA CYS A 309 -0.96 14.89 -20.31
C CYS A 309 -1.46 14.91 -21.77
N PRO A 310 -0.56 14.99 -22.77
CA PRO A 310 -0.94 15.13 -24.18
C PRO A 310 -1.42 13.81 -24.82
N CYS A 311 -1.41 12.70 -24.07
CA CYS A 311 -1.87 11.43 -24.60
C CYS A 311 -3.37 11.50 -24.94
N LYS A 312 -3.74 10.85 -26.05
CA LYS A 312 -5.14 10.75 -26.51
C LYS A 312 -5.78 9.42 -26.18
N ASN A 313 -5.01 8.49 -25.60
CA ASN A 313 -5.49 7.18 -25.21
C ASN A 313 -6.51 7.31 -24.08
N GLU A 314 -7.62 6.60 -24.20
CA GLU A 314 -8.69 6.60 -23.22
C GLU A 314 -8.23 6.04 -21.88
N SER A 315 -7.44 4.96 -21.87
CA SER A 315 -6.84 4.44 -20.65
C SER A 315 -5.71 5.31 -20.09
N GLY A 316 -5.29 6.32 -20.86
CA GLY A 316 -4.13 7.17 -20.57
C GLY A 316 -2.80 6.47 -20.87
N CYS A 317 -1.76 6.77 -20.10
CA CYS A 317 -0.40 6.30 -20.34
C CYS A 317 0.47 6.35 -19.06
N PRO A 318 1.72 5.85 -19.10
CA PRO A 318 2.70 5.92 -18.00
C PRO A 318 2.99 7.30 -17.42
N ARG A 319 2.55 8.39 -18.08
CA ARG A 319 2.75 9.76 -17.60
C ARG A 319 1.54 10.33 -16.85
N CYS A 320 0.41 9.63 -16.82
CA CYS A 320 -0.79 10.12 -16.15
C CYS A 320 -1.50 9.09 -15.29
N THR A 321 -1.96 7.99 -15.86
CA THR A 321 -2.94 7.10 -15.22
C THR A 321 -2.38 5.73 -14.85
N PHE A 322 -1.25 5.31 -15.41
CA PHE A 322 -0.69 4.00 -15.11
C PHE A 322 0.14 4.06 -13.84
N SER A 323 0.09 2.98 -13.07
CA SER A 323 0.92 2.76 -11.89
C SER A 323 1.76 1.50 -12.06
N TYR A 324 3.03 1.56 -11.63
CA TYR A 324 3.89 0.37 -11.59
C TYR A 324 3.44 -0.63 -10.52
N ARG A 325 2.76 -0.15 -9.47
CA ARG A 325 2.27 -0.94 -8.33
C ARG A 325 0.84 -1.44 -8.52
N CYS A 326 0.18 -1.11 -9.63
CA CYS A 326 -1.16 -1.62 -9.94
C CYS A 326 -1.14 -3.15 -9.99
N GLY A 327 -1.80 -3.77 -9.01
CA GLY A 327 -1.99 -5.22 -8.90
C GLY A 327 -2.86 -5.81 -10.00
N ASN A 328 -3.56 -4.97 -10.75
CA ASN A 328 -4.37 -5.37 -11.89
C ASN A 328 -3.72 -5.06 -13.25
N ASN A 329 -2.38 -4.95 -13.28
CA ASN A 329 -1.63 -4.75 -14.52
C ASN A 329 -2.10 -3.55 -15.39
N ASN A 330 -2.62 -2.48 -14.77
CA ASN A 330 -3.17 -1.31 -15.45
C ASN A 330 -4.35 -1.60 -16.40
N GLU A 331 -5.09 -2.68 -16.17
CA GLU A 331 -6.40 -2.90 -16.79
C GLU A 331 -7.48 -2.05 -16.12
N PHE A 332 -8.57 -1.76 -16.85
CA PHE A 332 -9.70 -0.94 -16.39
C PHE A 332 -9.28 0.46 -15.92
N LEU A 333 -8.74 1.26 -16.84
CA LEU A 333 -8.39 2.67 -16.61
C LEU A 333 -9.13 3.56 -17.58
N HIS A 334 -9.63 4.71 -17.11
CA HIS A 334 -10.33 5.68 -17.95
C HIS A 334 -9.93 7.13 -17.59
N LYS A 335 -9.05 7.70 -18.41
CA LYS A 335 -8.44 9.02 -18.26
C LYS A 335 -9.49 10.13 -18.16
N TYR A 336 -10.48 10.14 -19.06
CA TYR A 336 -11.45 11.22 -19.12
C TYR A 336 -12.42 11.18 -17.93
N SER A 337 -12.73 9.98 -17.42
CA SER A 337 -13.52 9.82 -16.20
C SER A 337 -12.76 10.34 -14.99
N ALA A 338 -11.49 9.93 -14.83
CA ALA A 338 -10.64 10.44 -13.75
C ALA A 338 -10.48 11.97 -13.80
N LEU A 339 -10.34 12.54 -15.02
CA LEU A 339 -10.31 13.99 -15.19
C LEU A 339 -11.61 14.65 -14.72
N GLU A 340 -12.77 14.13 -15.13
CA GLU A 340 -14.06 14.68 -14.69
C GLU A 340 -14.22 14.59 -13.17
N ILE A 341 -13.90 13.44 -12.56
CA ILE A 341 -13.92 13.23 -11.10
C ILE A 341 -13.07 14.31 -10.41
N LEU A 342 -11.80 14.44 -10.81
CA LEU A 342 -10.86 15.38 -10.21
C LEU A 342 -11.29 16.85 -10.43
N GLU A 343 -11.82 17.20 -11.60
CA GLU A 343 -12.34 18.56 -11.84
C GLU A 343 -13.57 18.86 -10.99
N ARG A 344 -14.45 17.89 -10.75
CA ARG A 344 -15.65 18.04 -9.91
C ARG A 344 -15.27 18.23 -8.45
N ILE A 345 -14.34 17.41 -7.95
CA ILE A 345 -13.76 17.59 -6.61
C ILE A 345 -13.17 18.99 -6.48
N ASN A 346 -12.28 19.41 -7.39
CA ASN A 346 -11.65 20.75 -7.30
C ASN A 346 -12.63 21.93 -7.48
N LYS A 347 -13.84 21.69 -8.02
CA LYS A 347 -14.93 22.70 -8.08
C LYS A 347 -15.80 22.73 -6.82
N GLY A 348 -15.51 21.91 -5.81
CA GLY A 348 -16.23 21.91 -4.54
C GLY A 348 -17.45 20.99 -4.52
N GLU A 349 -17.49 19.96 -5.37
CA GLU A 349 -18.60 19.01 -5.34
C GLU A 349 -18.67 18.28 -4.00
N LYS A 350 -19.88 18.15 -3.48
CA LYS A 350 -20.13 17.53 -2.19
C LYS A 350 -20.39 16.04 -2.35
N THR A 351 -19.61 15.23 -1.64
CA THR A 351 -19.86 13.80 -1.46
C THR A 351 -19.79 13.47 0.03
N GLU A 352 -20.59 12.50 0.44
CA GLU A 352 -20.60 11.99 1.81
C GLU A 352 -19.99 10.58 1.82
N LEU A 353 -19.22 10.28 2.85
CA LEU A 353 -18.71 8.93 3.05
C LEU A 353 -19.88 7.98 3.32
N ILE A 354 -19.90 6.89 2.56
CA ILE A 354 -20.81 5.76 2.77
C ILE A 354 -20.01 4.58 3.32
N ASP A 355 -20.68 3.70 4.06
CA ASP A 355 -20.06 2.44 4.49
C ASP A 355 -19.94 1.50 3.29
N PRO A 356 -18.81 0.77 3.14
CA PRO A 356 -18.72 -0.31 2.16
C PRO A 356 -19.83 -1.33 2.38
N THR A 357 -20.47 -1.76 1.30
CA THR A 357 -21.59 -2.71 1.36
C THR A 357 -21.15 -4.11 0.97
N GLU A 358 -21.88 -5.13 1.45
CA GLU A 358 -21.65 -6.51 1.05
C GLU A 358 -21.86 -6.65 -0.47
N GLY A 359 -20.78 -6.95 -1.19
CA GLY A 359 -20.78 -7.01 -2.65
C GLY A 359 -20.00 -5.89 -3.34
N ASP A 360 -19.54 -4.87 -2.59
CA ASP A 360 -18.53 -3.95 -3.14
C ASP A 360 -17.27 -4.73 -3.49
N ARG A 361 -16.85 -4.58 -4.74
CA ARG A 361 -15.66 -5.25 -5.26
C ARG A 361 -14.69 -4.20 -5.79
N PRO A 362 -13.39 -4.38 -5.55
CA PRO A 362 -12.39 -3.78 -6.42
C PRO A 362 -12.76 -4.18 -7.86
N LEU A 363 -12.55 -3.29 -8.82
CA LEU A 363 -12.68 -3.68 -10.22
C LEU A 363 -11.45 -4.45 -10.63
N VAL A 364 -11.40 -5.71 -10.15
CA VAL A 364 -11.22 -7.00 -10.83
C VAL A 364 -11.70 -8.10 -9.89
#